data_AF-E8KEG1-F1
#
_entry.id   AF-E8KEG1-F1
#
_cell.length_a   1.000
_cell.length_b   1.000
_cell.length_c   1.000
_cell.angle_alpha   90.00
_cell.angle_beta   90.00
_cell.angle_gamma   90.00
#
_symmetry.space_group_name_H-M   'P 1'
#
loop_
_entity.id
_entity.type
_entity.pdbx_description
1 polymer ?
#
loop_
_entity_poly.entity_id
_entity_poly.type
_entity_poly.pdbx_seq_one_letter_code
_entity_poly.pdbx_strand_id
1 'polypeptide(L)'
;MKKTVNCVVKESITEALLRLMQKKNFYTIRITELTNLAGVSRISFYRNFKSKEDVLIKHMHERSVATFTDLNATNVRERLIGLFKVTDELGDILDLLYSQNLSHLFLQYFAHTIT
;
A
#
# COMPACT_ATOMS: atom_id res chain seq x y z
N MET A 1 -4.22 11.59 -21.98
CA MET A 1 -2.85 11.79 -21.43
C MET A 1 -2.77 12.06 -19.92
N LYS A 2 -3.71 12.78 -19.25
CA LYS A 2 -3.61 13.10 -17.80
C LYS A 2 -3.62 11.89 -16.83
N LYS A 3 -4.23 10.75 -17.22
CA LYS A 3 -4.37 9.57 -16.34
C LYS A 3 -3.03 8.84 -16.12
N THR A 4 -2.20 8.77 -17.15
CA THR A 4 -0.90 8.07 -17.13
C THR A 4 0.11 8.73 -16.19
N VAL A 5 0.20 10.07 -16.22
CA VAL A 5 1.14 10.83 -15.36
C VAL A 5 0.78 10.68 -13.87
N ASN A 6 -0.51 10.58 -13.54
CA ASN A 6 -0.93 10.39 -12.15
C ASN A 6 -0.52 9.01 -11.60
N CYS A 7 -0.65 7.96 -12.42
CA CYS A 7 -0.19 6.61 -12.10
C CYS A 7 1.31 6.59 -11.77
N VAL A 8 2.12 7.15 -12.67
CA VAL A 8 3.58 7.24 -12.49
C VAL A 8 3.97 8.00 -11.22
N VAL A 9 3.27 9.09 -10.89
CA VAL A 9 3.51 9.85 -9.65
C VAL A 9 3.21 9.00 -8.41
N LYS A 10 2.09 8.27 -8.40
CA LYS A 10 1.72 7.40 -7.27
C LYS A 10 2.72 6.25 -7.10
N GLU A 11 3.10 5.60 -8.19
CA GLU A 11 4.11 4.54 -8.20
C GLU A 11 5.45 5.06 -7.67
N SER A 12 5.91 6.22 -8.16
CA SER A 12 7.18 6.83 -7.73
C SER A 12 7.19 7.15 -6.23
N ILE A 13 6.08 7.69 -5.70
CA ILE A 13 5.93 7.96 -4.26
C ILE A 13 5.93 6.66 -3.45
N THR A 14 5.22 5.64 -3.93
CA THR A 14 5.10 4.36 -3.23
C THR A 14 6.44 3.65 -3.15
N GLU A 15 7.13 3.53 -4.28
CA GLU A 15 8.45 2.90 -4.36
C GLU A 15 9.47 3.64 -3.48
N ALA A 16 9.48 4.97 -3.52
CA ALA A 16 10.35 5.77 -2.65
C ALA A 16 10.06 5.53 -1.16
N LEU A 17 8.79 5.40 -0.77
CA LEU A 17 8.41 5.14 0.61
C LEU A 17 8.90 3.76 1.07
N LEU A 18 8.66 2.71 0.27
CA LEU A 18 9.10 1.35 0.59
C LEU A 18 10.62 1.28 0.74
N ARG A 19 11.39 1.91 -0.16
CA ARG A 19 12.85 2.01 -0.07
C ARG A 19 13.34 2.73 1.17
N LEU A 20 12.64 3.78 1.61
CA LEU A 20 13.01 4.50 2.83
C LEU A 20 12.69 3.67 4.08
N MET A 21 11.56 2.96 4.10
CA MET A 21 11.17 2.07 5.19
C MET A 21 12.16 0.92 5.39
N GLN A 22 12.77 0.41 4.32
CA GLN A 22 13.84 -0.59 4.42
C GLN A 22 15.10 -0.07 5.12
N LYS A 23 15.30 1.26 5.15
CA LYS A 23 16.53 1.88 5.67
C LYS A 23 16.36 2.51 7.05
N LYS A 24 15.14 2.87 7.44
CA LYS A 24 14.87 3.56 8.70
C LYS A 24 13.41 3.49 9.12
N ASN A 25 13.18 3.84 10.38
CA ASN A 25 11.86 3.84 10.97
C ASN A 25 10.87 4.74 10.19
N PHE A 26 9.71 4.17 9.85
CA PHE A 26 8.65 4.84 9.10
C PHE A 26 8.27 6.23 9.63
N TYR A 27 8.14 6.39 10.95
CA TYR A 27 7.70 7.65 11.55
C TYR A 27 8.74 8.77 11.40
N THR A 28 10.01 8.42 11.18
CA THR A 28 11.10 9.39 10.96
C THR A 28 11.18 9.88 9.50
N ILE A 29 10.49 9.21 8.57
CA ILE A 29 10.46 9.60 7.16
C ILE A 29 9.64 10.90 7.02
N ARG A 30 10.31 11.97 6.56
CA ARG A 30 9.67 13.26 6.29
C ARG A 30 9.08 13.25 4.88
N ILE A 31 7.96 13.96 4.71
CA ILE A 31 7.33 14.11 3.37
C ILE A 31 8.31 14.76 2.39
N THR A 32 9.10 15.75 2.81
CA THR A 32 10.12 16.38 1.97
C THR A 32 11.13 15.38 1.43
N GLU A 33 11.64 14.51 2.28
CA GLU A 33 12.61 13.48 1.91
C GLU A 33 11.99 12.44 0.97
N LEU A 34 10.79 11.97 1.31
CA LEU A 34 10.03 11.06 0.46
C LEU A 34 9.83 11.66 -0.95
N THR A 35 9.37 12.91 -1.03
CA THR A 35 9.09 13.57 -2.31
C THR A 35 10.37 13.84 -3.10
N ASN A 36 11.49 14.14 -2.42
CA ASN A 36 12.77 14.32 -3.06
C ASN A 36 13.27 13.00 -3.68
N LEU A 37 13.17 11.88 -2.94
CA LEU A 37 13.55 10.57 -3.46
C LEU A 37 12.64 10.13 -4.62
N ALA A 38 11.34 10.42 -4.53
CA ALA A 38 10.36 10.11 -5.58
C ALA A 38 10.46 11.04 -6.81
N GLY A 39 11.25 12.10 -6.76
CA GLY A 39 11.37 13.07 -7.86
C GLY A 39 10.10 13.89 -8.11
N VAL A 40 9.29 14.15 -7.08
CA VAL A 40 8.00 14.86 -7.21
C VAL A 40 7.90 16.03 -6.23
N SER A 41 6.95 16.94 -6.45
CA SER A 41 6.67 18.02 -5.50
C SER A 41 5.82 17.55 -4.32
N ARG A 42 5.95 18.21 -3.17
CA ARG A 42 5.04 18.02 -2.01
C ARG A 42 3.57 18.24 -2.37
N ILE A 43 3.29 19.20 -3.26
CA ILE A 43 1.93 19.44 -3.77
C ILE A 43 1.39 18.20 -4.48
N SER A 44 2.24 17.51 -5.26
CA SER A 44 1.86 16.27 -5.92
C SER A 44 1.64 15.11 -4.95
N PHE A 45 2.39 15.06 -3.84
CA PHE A 45 2.11 14.12 -2.76
C PHE A 45 0.71 14.36 -2.19
N TYR A 46 0.44 15.56 -1.67
CA TYR A 46 -0.84 15.86 -1.00
C TYR A 46 -2.05 15.85 -1.93
N ARG A 47 -1.85 16.00 -3.25
CA ARG A 47 -2.91 15.81 -4.25
C ARG A 47 -3.36 14.34 -4.37
N ASN A 48 -2.45 13.39 -4.10
CA ASN A 48 -2.70 11.97 -4.33
C ASN A 48 -2.89 11.17 -3.03
N PHE A 49 -2.27 11.62 -1.93
CA PHE A 49 -2.24 10.92 -0.65
C PHE A 49 -2.52 11.86 0.52
N LYS A 50 -3.30 11.37 1.49
CA LYS A 50 -3.62 12.09 2.72
C LYS A 50 -2.48 12.01 3.74
N SER A 51 -1.75 10.89 3.76
CA SER A 51 -0.65 10.62 4.68
C SER A 51 0.29 9.56 4.11
N LYS A 52 1.36 9.21 4.83
CA LYS A 52 2.26 8.11 4.42
C LYS A 52 1.57 6.75 4.54
N GLU A 53 0.71 6.59 5.54
CA GLU A 53 -0.11 5.41 5.77
C GLU A 53 -1.10 5.21 4.61
N ASP A 54 -1.71 6.29 4.11
CA ASP A 54 -2.60 6.26 2.94
C ASP A 54 -1.89 5.76 1.67
N VAL A 55 -0.57 5.99 1.54
CA VAL A 55 0.22 5.40 0.45
C VAL A 55 0.22 3.87 0.55
N LEU A 56 0.51 3.34 1.74
CA LEU A 56 0.59 1.90 1.99
C LEU A 56 -0.77 1.22 1.84
N ILE A 57 -1.83 1.82 2.37
CA ILE A 57 -3.21 1.30 2.26
C ILE A 57 -3.63 1.23 0.79
N LYS A 58 -3.44 2.32 0.03
CA LYS A 58 -3.78 2.33 -1.41
C LYS A 58 -2.96 1.33 -2.19
N HIS A 59 -1.68 1.18 -1.88
CA HIS A 59 -0.83 0.22 -2.56
C HIS A 59 -1.28 -1.23 -2.32
N MET A 60 -1.64 -1.58 -1.07
CA MET A 60 -2.21 -2.90 -0.77
C MET A 60 -3.49 -3.14 -1.56
N HIS A 61 -4.42 -2.17 -1.57
CA HIS A 61 -5.64 -2.27 -2.38
C HIS A 61 -5.34 -2.45 -3.87
N GLU A 62 -4.46 -1.63 -4.44
CA GLU A 62 -4.12 -1.67 -5.87
C GLU A 62 -3.52 -3.03 -6.28
N ARG A 63 -2.68 -3.64 -5.43
CA ARG A 63 -2.09 -4.95 -5.70
C ARG A 63 -3.09 -6.09 -5.58
N SER A 64 -3.92 -6.08 -4.55
CA SER A 64 -4.85 -7.18 -4.31
C SER A 64 -6.14 -7.11 -5.13
N VAL A 65 -6.44 -5.99 -5.83
CA VAL A 65 -7.66 -5.78 -6.65
C VAL A 65 -8.02 -6.99 -7.52
N ALA A 66 -7.04 -7.61 -8.18
CA ALA A 66 -7.29 -8.74 -9.07
C ALA A 66 -7.75 -10.01 -8.32
N THR A 67 -7.35 -10.15 -7.06
CA THR A 67 -7.58 -11.32 -6.22
C THR A 67 -8.86 -11.19 -5.36
N PHE A 68 -9.45 -9.99 -5.28
CA PHE A 68 -10.70 -9.74 -4.54
C PHE A 68 -11.91 -10.53 -5.05
N THR A 69 -11.91 -10.96 -6.32
CA THR A 69 -13.03 -11.73 -6.87
C THR A 69 -13.28 -13.02 -6.09
N ASP A 70 -12.23 -13.63 -5.57
CA ASP A 70 -12.28 -14.90 -4.84
C ASP A 70 -12.72 -14.70 -3.37
N LEU A 71 -12.57 -13.48 -2.81
CA LEU A 71 -12.95 -13.18 -1.42
C LEU A 71 -14.47 -13.05 -1.22
N ASN A 72 -15.19 -12.72 -2.29
CA ASN A 72 -16.66 -12.63 -2.29
C ASN A 72 -17.36 -13.98 -2.52
N ALA A 73 -16.60 -15.08 -2.48
CA ALA A 73 -17.17 -16.42 -2.62
C ALA A 73 -18.14 -16.73 -1.47
N THR A 74 -19.27 -17.37 -1.82
CA THR A 74 -20.27 -17.84 -0.84
C THR A 74 -19.75 -19.02 -0.02
N ASN A 75 -18.81 -19.78 -0.58
CA ASN A 75 -18.18 -20.92 0.07
C ASN A 75 -17.01 -20.47 0.96
N VAL A 76 -17.03 -20.90 2.23
CA VAL A 76 -15.96 -20.64 3.21
C VAL A 76 -14.60 -21.11 2.70
N ARG A 77 -14.53 -22.27 2.02
CA ARG A 77 -13.28 -22.81 1.48
C ARG A 77 -12.66 -21.86 0.46
N GLU A 78 -13.46 -21.40 -0.50
CA GLU A 78 -13.00 -20.50 -1.57
C GLU A 78 -12.60 -19.14 -1.00
N ARG A 79 -13.35 -18.63 -0.03
CA ARG A 79 -12.99 -17.40 0.68
C ARG A 79 -11.67 -17.52 1.44
N LEU A 80 -11.41 -18.65 2.11
CA LEU A 80 -10.13 -18.91 2.78
C LEU A 80 -8.97 -19.01 1.76
N ILE A 81 -9.20 -19.63 0.60
CA ILE A 81 -8.19 -19.67 -0.46
C ILE A 81 -7.91 -18.26 -1.00
N GLY A 82 -8.94 -17.47 -1.28
CA GLY A 82 -8.79 -16.07 -1.70
C GLY A 82 -8.02 -15.24 -0.68
N LEU A 83 -8.28 -15.45 0.62
CA LEU A 83 -7.54 -14.83 1.71
C LEU A 83 -6.05 -15.16 1.64
N PHE A 84 -5.70 -16.45 1.57
CA PHE A 84 -4.30 -16.85 1.53
C PHE A 84 -3.57 -16.33 0.28
N LYS A 85 -4.24 -16.27 -0.87
CA LYS A 85 -3.69 -15.66 -2.08
C LYS A 85 -3.36 -14.18 -1.89
N VAL A 86 -4.28 -13.40 -1.32
CA VAL A 86 -4.03 -11.97 -1.04
C VAL A 86 -2.87 -11.79 -0.07
N THR A 87 -2.78 -12.62 0.96
CA THR A 87 -1.65 -12.52 1.91
C THR A 87 -0.32 -12.89 1.27
N ASP A 88 -0.30 -13.88 0.38
CA ASP A 88 0.90 -14.30 -0.36
C ASP A 88 1.34 -13.21 -1.34
N GLU A 89 0.40 -12.63 -2.09
CA GLU A 89 0.64 -11.53 -3.03
C GLU A 89 1.16 -10.26 -2.33
N LEU A 90 0.81 -10.04 -1.07
CA LEU A 90 1.23 -8.87 -0.28
C LEU A 90 2.42 -9.19 0.65
N GLY A 91 3.07 -10.36 0.54
CA GLY A 91 4.07 -10.81 1.52
C GLY A 91 5.18 -9.79 1.80
N ASP A 92 5.73 -9.19 0.74
CA ASP A 92 6.82 -8.19 0.84
C ASP A 92 6.40 -6.92 1.61
N ILE A 93 5.21 -6.39 1.35
CA ILE A 93 4.70 -5.23 2.09
C ILE A 93 4.31 -5.62 3.52
N LEU A 94 3.74 -6.81 3.73
CA LEU A 94 3.39 -7.29 5.06
C LEU A 94 4.62 -7.41 5.94
N ASP A 95 5.67 -8.07 5.47
CA ASP A 95 6.94 -8.19 6.20
C ASP A 95 7.48 -6.82 6.61
N LEU A 96 7.40 -5.85 5.70
CA LEU A 96 7.81 -4.49 5.97
C LEU A 96 6.92 -3.81 7.02
N LEU A 97 5.59 -3.94 6.93
CA LEU A 97 4.66 -3.42 7.93
C LEU A 97 4.92 -4.02 9.31
N TYR A 98 5.11 -5.34 9.41
CA TYR A 98 5.42 -6.02 10.67
C TYR A 98 6.75 -5.53 11.25
N SER A 99 7.80 -5.42 10.43
CA SER A 99 9.11 -4.92 10.88
C SER A 99 9.07 -3.48 11.41
N GLN A 100 8.09 -2.69 10.95
CA GLN A 100 7.93 -1.28 11.33
C GLN A 100 6.87 -1.05 12.41
N ASN A 101 6.29 -2.11 13.00
CA ASN A 101 5.16 -2.03 13.94
C ASN A 101 3.89 -1.37 13.35
N LEU A 102 3.67 -1.56 12.05
CA LEU A 102 2.55 -1.00 11.28
C LEU A 102 1.51 -2.06 10.87
N SER A 103 1.48 -3.23 11.52
CA SER A 103 0.51 -4.30 11.23
C SER A 103 -0.95 -3.85 11.38
N HIS A 104 -1.22 -2.82 12.18
CA HIS A 104 -2.54 -2.20 12.28
C HIS A 104 -3.06 -1.65 10.94
N LEU A 105 -2.18 -1.23 10.02
CA LEU A 105 -2.58 -0.80 8.67
C LEU A 105 -3.10 -1.96 7.84
N PHE A 106 -2.51 -3.15 7.99
CA PHE A 106 -3.04 -4.36 7.36
C PHE A 106 -4.42 -4.73 7.91
N LEU A 107 -4.61 -4.65 9.23
CA LEU A 107 -5.93 -4.88 9.84
C LEU A 107 -6.99 -3.89 9.34
N GLN A 108 -6.62 -2.61 9.20
CA GLN A 108 -7.51 -1.60 8.63
C GLN A 108 -7.89 -1.93 7.18
N TYR A 109 -6.89 -2.26 6.35
CA TYR A 109 -7.12 -2.70 4.97
C TYR A 109 -8.06 -3.92 4.91
N PHE A 110 -7.84 -4.89 5.79
CA PHE A 110 -8.62 -6.12 5.88
C PHE A 110 -10.08 -5.86 6.26
N ALA A 111 -10.32 -5.02 7.27
CA ALA A 111 -11.67 -4.70 7.74
C ALA A 111 -12.54 -4.04 6.65
N HIS A 112 -11.94 -3.17 5.83
CA HIS A 112 -12.63 -2.53 4.70
C HIS A 112 -12.83 -3.45 3.49
N THR A 113 -12.13 -4.58 3.44
CA THR A 113 -12.12 -5.52 2.31
C THR A 113 -13.17 -6.61 2.46
N ILE A 114 -13.53 -6.98 3.70
CA ILE A 114 -14.41 -8.13 4.00
C ILE A 114 -15.80 -7.73 4.53
N THR A 115 -16.03 -6.43 4.77
CA THR A 115 -17.35 -5.89 5.11
C THR A 115 -18.09 -5.48 3.85
#